data_AF-A0A558J530-F1
#
_entry.id   AF-A0A558J530-F1
#
_cell.length_a   1.000
_cell.length_b   1.000
_cell.length_c   1.000
_cell.angle_alpha   90.00
_cell.angle_beta   90.00
_cell.angle_gamma   90.00
#
_symmetry.space_group_name_H-M   'P 1'
#
loop_
_entity.id
_entity.type
_entity.pdbx_description
1 polymer ?
#
loop_
_entity_poly.entity_id
_entity_poly.type
_entity_poly.pdbx_seq_one_letter_code
_entity_poly.pdbx_strand_id
1 'polypeptide(L)' 'MQALSWCATVRVSNAIYDHWCAKGHILLCLEGELLTELDDGRCFVLTPGSNYQVADNAEPHRSSTEQGSKLFVVD' A
#
# COMPACT_ATOMS: atom_id res chain seq x y z
N MET A 1 -17.98 16.93 0.92
CA MET A 1 -18.40 15.61 1.44
C MET A 1 -18.80 14.73 0.27
N GLN A 2 -17.83 14.07 -0.37
CA GLN A 2 -18.04 12.88 -1.23
C GLN A 2 -16.75 12.06 -1.18
N ALA A 3 -16.54 11.36 -0.06
CA ALA A 3 -15.61 10.24 -0.01
C ALA A 3 -16.40 9.03 -0.49
N LEU A 4 -16.38 8.79 -1.81
CA LEU A 4 -16.71 7.45 -2.30
C LEU A 4 -15.50 6.60 -1.94
N SER A 5 -15.59 5.87 -0.83
CA SER A 5 -14.59 4.87 -0.51
C SER A 5 -14.71 3.75 -1.54
N TRP A 6 -13.71 3.63 -2.41
CA TRP A 6 -13.67 2.59 -3.42
C TRP A 6 -12.84 1.43 -2.89
N CYS A 7 -13.49 0.29 -2.74
CA CYS A 7 -12.85 -0.96 -2.40
C CYS A 7 -12.50 -1.71 -3.69
N ALA A 8 -11.23 -2.07 -3.88
CA ALA A 8 -10.79 -2.80 -5.06
C ALA A 8 -9.69 -3.81 -4.75
N THR A 9 -9.65 -4.89 -5.55
CA THR A 9 -8.46 -5.76 -5.60
C THR A 9 -7.55 -5.25 -6.72
N VAL A 10 -6.32 -4.88 -6.39
CA VAL A 10 -5.32 -4.37 -7.33
C VAL A 10 -4.18 -5.37 -7.43
N ARG A 11 -3.71 -5.63 -8.66
CA ARG A 11 -2.45 -6.36 -8.89
C ARG A 11 -1.36 -5.35 -9.17
N VAL A 12 -0.33 -5.38 -8.34
CA VAL A 12 0.90 -4.63 -8.56
C VAL A 12 1.87 -5.63 -9.19
N SER A 13 2.18 -5.46 -10.48
CA SER A 13 3.28 -6.18 -11.13
C SER A 13 4.63 -5.57 -10.73
N ASN A 14 5.74 -6.27 -11.00
CA ASN A 14 7.11 -5.77 -10.71
C ASN A 14 7.24 -4.29 -11.05
N ALA A 15 7.41 -3.47 -10.01
CA ALA A 15 7.41 -2.03 -10.13
C ALA A 15 8.21 -1.39 -8.99
N ILE A 16 9.08 -0.47 -9.39
CA ILE A 16 9.64 0.56 -8.53
C ILE A 16 8.77 1.80 -8.77
N TYR A 17 7.82 2.06 -7.88
CA TYR A 17 7.02 3.28 -7.95
C TYR A 17 7.70 4.39 -7.17
N ASP A 18 8.14 5.44 -7.87
CA ASP A 18 8.51 6.73 -7.28
C ASP A 18 7.25 7.58 -7.03
N HIS A 19 6.27 7.00 -6.34
CA HIS A 19 5.06 7.70 -5.93
C HIS A 19 4.93 7.62 -4.42
N TRP A 20 5.01 8.78 -3.79
CA TRP A 20 4.67 8.96 -2.39
C TRP A 20 3.17 9.20 -2.25
N CYS A 21 2.49 8.31 -1.52
CA CYS A 21 1.11 8.47 -1.14
C CYS A 21 1.02 9.12 0.24
N ALA A 22 0.28 10.23 0.33
CA ALA A 22 -0.07 10.89 1.59
C ALA A 22 -1.57 10.75 1.93
N LYS A 23 -2.36 10.09 1.07
CA LYS A 23 -3.78 9.83 1.31
C LYS A 23 -3.95 8.61 2.21
N GLY A 24 -4.89 8.68 3.15
CA GLY A 24 -5.23 7.60 4.05
C GLY A 24 -5.96 6.46 3.34
N HIS A 25 -5.52 5.22 3.60
CA HIS A 25 -6.11 4.01 3.04
C HIS A 25 -5.73 2.78 3.88
N ILE A 26 -6.38 1.66 3.60
CA ILE A 26 -6.09 0.34 4.14
C ILE A 26 -5.63 -0.56 3.00
N LEU A 27 -4.47 -1.18 3.15
CA LEU A 27 -3.95 -2.25 2.30
C LEU A 27 -4.04 -3.57 3.07
N LEU A 28 -4.62 -4.59 2.45
CA LEU A 28 -4.49 -5.99 2.88
C LEU A 28 -3.79 -6.78 1.77
N CYS A 29 -2.67 -7.42 2.10
CA CYS A 29 -1.96 -8.28 1.15
C CYS A 29 -2.68 -9.63 1.04
N LEU A 30 -3.12 -9.97 -0.17
CA LEU A 30 -3.79 -11.24 -0.47
C LEU A 30 -2.81 -12.29 -1.01
N GLU A 31 -1.87 -11.87 -1.87
CA GLU A 31 -0.87 -12.73 -2.51
C GLU A 31 0.42 -11.92 -2.75
N GLY A 32 1.59 -12.57 -2.73
CA GLY A 32 2.88 -11.93 -2.97
C GLY A 32 3.38 -11.11 -1.79
N GLU A 33 4.33 -10.20 -2.06
CA GLU A 33 4.96 -9.34 -1.05
C GLU A 33 5.00 -7.89 -1.51
N LEU A 34 4.78 -6.97 -0.58
CA LEU A 34 4.90 -5.53 -0.82
C LEU A 34 5.85 -4.94 0.21
N LEU A 35 6.96 -4.36 -0.24
CA LEU A 35 7.84 -3.55 0.59
C LEU A 35 7.25 -2.14 0.65
N THR A 36 7.05 -1.62 1.84
CA THR A 36 6.60 -0.25 2.07
C THR A 36 7.69 0.52 2.82
N GLU A 37 8.03 1.68 2.30
CA GLU A 37 8.99 2.62 2.88
C GLU A 37 8.24 3.91 3.27
N LEU A 38 8.46 4.34 4.51
CA LEU A 38 7.97 5.61 5.03
C LEU A 38 8.99 6.74 4.78
N ASP A 39 8.53 7.99 4.82
CA ASP A 39 9.37 9.17 4.59
C ASP A 39 10.47 9.36 5.65
N ASP A 40 10.27 8.81 6.84
CA ASP A 40 11.26 8.74 7.92
C ASP A 40 12.31 7.62 7.75
N GLY A 41 12.22 6.83 6.67
CA GLY A 41 13.15 5.77 6.31
C GLY A 41 12.88 4.41 6.97
N ARG A 42 11.81 4.27 7.77
CA ARG A 42 11.35 2.95 8.23
C ARG A 42 10.82 2.15 7.04
N CYS A 43 11.11 0.85 7.04
CA CYS A 43 10.63 -0.10 6.04
C CYS A 43 9.95 -1.29 6.69
N PHE A 44 8.90 -1.80 6.05
CA PHE A 44 8.23 -3.04 6.44
C PHE A 44 7.72 -3.79 5.21
N VAL A 45 7.52 -5.10 5.36
CA VAL A 45 7.01 -5.97 4.29
C VAL A 45 5.63 -6.48 4.66
N LEU A 46 4.67 -6.29 3.76
CA LEU A 46 3.35 -6.89 3.82
C LEU A 46 3.37 -8.26 3.13
N THR A 47 3.20 -9.32 3.91
CA THR A 47 2.99 -10.69 3.44
C THR A 47 1.50 -11.05 3.40
N PRO A 48 1.09 -12.15 2.75
CA PRO A 48 -0.33 -12.53 2.69
C PRO A 48 -0.97 -12.61 4.08
N GLY A 49 -2.12 -11.95 4.25
CA GLY A 49 -2.84 -11.84 5.52
C GLY A 49 -2.44 -10.66 6.41
N SER A 50 -1.35 -9.97 6.10
CA SER A 50 -0.95 -8.73 6.80
C SER A 50 -1.58 -7.49 6.17
N ASN A 51 -1.74 -6.44 6.97
CA ASN A 51 -2.32 -5.18 6.53
C ASN A 51 -1.49 -3.97 6.97
N TYR A 52 -1.65 -2.88 6.24
CA TYR A 52 -1.15 -1.56 6.59
C TYR A 52 -2.30 -0.57 6.48
N GLN A 53 -2.47 0.27 7.49
CA GLN A 53 -3.50 1.30 7.55
C GLN A 53 -2.83 2.63 7.85
N VAL A 54 -3.28 3.66 7.16
CA VAL A 54 -2.74 5.00 7.34
C VAL A 54 -3.86 6.02 7.19
N ALA A 55 -3.80 7.10 7.96
CA ALA A 55 -4.71 8.22 7.84
C ALA A 55 -4.14 9.28 6.89
N ASP A 56 -4.98 10.20 6.44
CA ASP A 56 -4.54 11.33 5.61
C ASP A 56 -3.41 12.10 6.29
N ASN A 57 -2.30 12.28 5.56
CA ASN A 57 -1.10 13.03 5.95
C ASN A 57 -0.38 12.51 7.22
N ALA A 58 -0.62 11.26 7.64
CA ALA A 58 0.00 10.71 8.85
C ALA A 58 1.36 10.05 8.60
N GLU A 59 1.45 9.16 7.61
CA GLU A 59 2.69 8.46 7.26
C GLU A 59 2.83 8.40 5.73
N PRO A 60 3.39 9.45 5.09
CA PRO A 60 3.70 9.42 3.68
C PRO A 60 4.58 8.21 3.36
N HIS A 61 4.19 7.45 2.35
CA HIS A 61 4.84 6.18 2.06
C HIS A 61 4.88 5.89 0.57
N ARG A 62 5.80 5.03 0.17
CA ARG A 62 5.82 4.42 -1.16
C ARG A 62 5.98 2.92 -1.02
N SER A 63 5.47 2.19 -2.01
CA SER A 63 5.50 0.74 -1.99
C SER A 63 6.07 0.16 -3.28
N SER A 64 6.82 -0.92 -3.15
CA SER A 64 7.42 -1.64 -4.27
C SER A 64 7.28 -3.15 -4.09
N THR A 65 7.44 -3.89 -5.17
CA THR A 65 7.40 -5.36 -5.17
C THR A 65 8.32 -5.91 -6.24
N GLU A 66 9.08 -6.94 -5.90
CA GLU A 66 10.01 -7.59 -6.85
C GLU A 66 9.29 -8.58 -7.76
N GLN A 67 8.40 -9.41 -7.20
CA GLN A 67 7.71 -10.50 -7.91
C GLN A 67 6.24 -10.18 -8.21
N GLY A 68 5.74 -9.05 -7.70
CA GLY A 68 4.34 -8.67 -7.76
C GLY A 68 3.57 -9.02 -6.48
N SER A 69 2.48 -8.30 -6.25
CA SER A 69 1.55 -8.53 -5.16
C SER A 69 0.10 -8.30 -5.59
N LYS A 70 -0.82 -8.93 -4.87
CA LYS A 70 -2.25 -8.71 -5.00
C LYS A 70 -2.75 -8.13 -3.70
N LEU A 71 -3.29 -6.92 -3.78
CA LEU A 71 -3.74 -6.15 -2.64
C LEU A 71 -5.24 -5.97 -2.69
N PHE A 72 -5.88 -5.98 -1.54
CA PHE A 72 -7.20 -5.42 -1.35
C PHE A 72 -7.02 -4.03 -0.74
N VAL A 73 -7.55 -3.01 -1.42
CA VAL A 73 -7.35 -1.60 -1.08
C VAL A 73 -8.70 -0.98 -0.74
N VAL A 74 -8.74 -0.24 0.37
CA VAL A 74 -9.86 0.62 0.77
C VAL A 74 -9.33 2.03 0.96
N ASP A 75 -9.78 2.96 0.12
CA ASP A 75 -9.34 4.36 0.06
C ASP A 75 -10.53 5.33 0.23
#